data_AF-A0A848QTC2-F1
#
_entry.id   AF-A0A848QTC2-F1
#
_cell.length_a   1.000
_cell.length_b   1.000
_cell.length_c   1.000
_cell.angle_alpha   90.00
_cell.angle_beta   90.00
_cell.angle_gamma   90.00
#
_symmetry.space_group_name_H-M   'P 1'
#
loop_
_entity.id
_entity.type
_entity.pdbx_description
1 polymer ?
#
loop_
_entity_poly.entity_id
_entity_poly.type
_entity_poly.pdbx_seq_one_letter_code
_entity_poly.pdbx_strand_id
1 'polypeptide(L)'
;MAAVIVLIAGAGWWLFGRDNPEATARQVANAEASVELTPYPQQVLWGDTHLHTDNSIDAFGFGTRLGPEAALRFARGEKVTATSGMEAQIARPLDFLVIADHSDGLGATRRLYDAPRIAIQDPTLLKWHDMMHESPEQSQRAIGELITAASNGTLPEALRDPENQEKATRTIWTKHLATLDKFYDPGTFTPIAGYEWTLMPGGNNLHRVVMYRDGYDKTSKTLPFPGLDGQVDGLFDYMDAYEEATGGRVLAIPHNSNLSNGLMFELTTPDGGPMTAEYARKRAQREPVVEATQIKGDSESHPFLSPNDEFANFGDVGWEIGNLSLTEAKEDSQLAGEYLREALKRGLSIEQQTGVNPYKFGMIGSTDSHTSLATADEDNFFGKHTGNEPNGERANAPQNLGTRVGRFGWHYLASGYAAVWAKGNTRAEIFDAMMRREVYATTGPRMVVRFFGGYDFSDNDFTADWVENAYTKGVPMGGELSDNGSAPQFIVSALKDPDGAHLDRVQIVKGWITADGALREKVFDVVWSDMDSRRPVGGKVPGVGDTVDRAAATYTNDIGAPELQTVWADPEYSEGQNAFYYVRVLEIPTPRWTLFDAVRFGFELSAEALADSVSQERAYTSPIWVGPPATDATQES
;
A
#
# COMPACT_ATOMS: atom_id res chain seq x y z
N MET A 1 25.59 -27.84 -47.11
CA MET A 1 25.94 -26.55 -46.50
C MET A 1 24.71 -25.62 -46.51
N ALA A 2 23.72 -25.87 -45.66
CA ALA A 2 22.54 -25.01 -45.53
C ALA A 2 21.91 -25.04 -44.12
N ALA A 3 22.29 -25.98 -43.26
CA ALA A 3 21.75 -26.12 -41.89
C ALA A 3 22.61 -25.47 -40.79
N VAL A 4 23.77 -24.87 -41.11
CA VAL A 4 24.70 -24.31 -40.12
C VAL A 4 24.65 -22.77 -40.04
N ILE A 5 23.95 -22.11 -40.98
CA ILE A 5 23.91 -20.64 -41.03
C ILE A 5 22.74 -20.05 -40.21
N VAL A 6 21.69 -20.81 -39.92
CA VAL A 6 20.53 -20.32 -39.15
C VAL A 6 20.79 -20.30 -37.63
N LEU A 7 21.68 -21.18 -37.12
CA LEU A 7 22.02 -21.22 -35.68
C LEU A 7 22.97 -20.10 -35.22
N ILE A 8 23.71 -19.47 -36.15
CA ILE A 8 24.63 -18.38 -35.81
C ILE A 8 23.90 -17.02 -35.82
N ALA A 9 22.79 -16.88 -36.56
CA ALA A 9 21.99 -15.65 -36.55
C ALA A 9 21.21 -15.46 -35.23
N GLY A 10 20.77 -16.55 -34.59
CA GLY A 10 20.09 -16.50 -33.28
C GLY A 10 21.02 -16.27 -32.09
N ALA A 11 22.27 -16.75 -32.16
CA ALA A 11 23.27 -16.54 -31.11
C ALA A 11 24.01 -15.19 -31.21
N GLY A 12 24.05 -14.60 -32.41
CA GLY A 12 24.72 -13.30 -32.65
C GLY A 12 23.95 -12.08 -32.14
N TRP A 13 22.63 -12.17 -31.99
CA TRP A 13 21.81 -11.07 -31.45
C TRP A 13 22.01 -10.88 -29.94
N TRP A 14 22.24 -11.98 -29.23
CA TRP A 14 22.44 -12.00 -27.77
C TRP A 14 23.84 -11.54 -27.33
N LEU A 15 24.83 -11.56 -28.24
CA LEU A 15 26.23 -11.26 -27.92
C LEU A 15 26.70 -9.86 -28.38
N PHE A 16 25.93 -9.13 -29.18
CA PHE A 16 26.34 -7.81 -29.70
C PHE A 16 25.25 -6.73 -29.77
N GLY A 17 24.03 -6.99 -29.29
CA GLY A 17 23.10 -5.90 -28.98
C GLY A 17 23.54 -5.24 -27.68
N ARG A 18 24.15 -4.04 -27.71
CA ARG A 18 23.96 -3.14 -26.58
C ARG A 18 22.46 -2.93 -26.51
N ASP A 19 21.79 -3.50 -25.50
CA ASP A 19 20.39 -3.21 -25.20
C ASP A 19 20.24 -1.69 -25.26
N ASN A 20 19.54 -1.22 -26.29
CA ASN A 20 19.25 0.20 -26.44
C ASN A 20 17.94 0.43 -25.69
N PRO A 21 17.97 0.98 -24.46
CA PRO A 21 16.77 1.05 -23.63
C PRO A 21 15.67 1.86 -24.30
N GLU A 22 16.01 2.86 -25.13
CA GLU A 22 15.03 3.63 -25.89
C GLU A 22 14.33 2.80 -27.00
N ALA A 23 15.05 1.87 -27.63
CA ALA A 23 14.46 0.98 -28.62
C ALA A 23 13.52 -0.04 -27.95
N THR A 24 13.95 -0.60 -26.81
CA THR A 24 13.10 -1.47 -25.97
C THR A 24 11.85 -0.74 -25.50
N ALA A 25 11.99 0.48 -24.98
CA ALA A 25 10.88 1.31 -24.52
C ALA A 25 9.82 1.53 -25.61
N ARG A 26 10.23 1.77 -26.86
CA ARG A 26 9.30 1.91 -27.99
C ARG A 26 8.57 0.60 -28.32
N GLN A 27 9.26 -0.53 -28.23
CA GLN A 27 8.63 -1.84 -28.45
C GLN A 27 7.60 -2.13 -27.36
N VAL A 28 7.96 -1.87 -26.11
CA VAL A 28 7.09 -2.01 -24.94
C VAL A 28 5.86 -1.11 -25.04
N ALA A 29 6.02 0.17 -25.39
CA ALA A 29 4.90 1.08 -25.58
C ALA A 29 3.94 0.62 -26.69
N ASN A 30 4.46 0.07 -27.79
CA ASN A 30 3.62 -0.50 -28.85
C ASN A 30 2.89 -1.77 -28.40
N ALA A 31 3.54 -2.61 -27.59
CA ALA A 31 2.92 -3.81 -27.02
C ALA A 31 1.79 -3.43 -26.05
N GLU A 32 2.03 -2.46 -25.16
CA GLU A 32 1.00 -1.92 -24.25
C GLU A 32 -0.19 -1.36 -25.03
N ALA A 33 0.06 -0.56 -26.08
CA ALA A 33 -1.00 0.00 -26.92
C ALA A 33 -1.80 -1.05 -27.71
N SER A 34 -1.31 -2.28 -27.81
CA SER A 34 -1.99 -3.40 -28.48
C SER A 34 -2.88 -4.23 -27.56
N VAL A 35 -2.83 -3.99 -26.24
CA VAL A 35 -3.72 -4.67 -25.28
C VAL A 35 -5.14 -4.17 -25.49
N GLU A 36 -6.06 -5.10 -25.78
CA GLU A 36 -7.47 -4.78 -25.91
C GLU A 36 -8.06 -4.48 -24.53
N LEU A 37 -8.72 -3.32 -24.43
CA LEU A 37 -9.39 -2.90 -23.20
C LEU A 37 -10.86 -3.33 -23.23
N THR A 38 -11.34 -3.86 -22.10
CA THR A 38 -12.76 -4.14 -21.92
C THR A 38 -13.57 -2.85 -21.81
N PRO A 39 -14.88 -2.84 -22.12
CA PRO A 39 -15.71 -1.63 -22.02
C PRO A 39 -15.74 -1.02 -20.60
N TYR A 40 -15.79 -1.89 -19.60
CA TYR A 40 -15.73 -1.60 -18.17
C TYR A 40 -14.79 -2.61 -17.49
N PRO A 41 -14.23 -2.29 -16.31
CA PRO A 41 -13.37 -3.23 -15.59
C PRO A 41 -14.06 -4.56 -15.30
N GLN A 42 -13.47 -5.67 -15.77
CA GLN A 42 -14.01 -7.03 -15.60
C GLN A 42 -13.14 -7.90 -14.68
N GLN A 43 -11.84 -7.63 -14.61
CA GLN A 43 -10.88 -8.35 -13.80
C GLN A 43 -10.31 -7.43 -12.72
N VAL A 44 -10.12 -7.98 -11.52
CA VAL A 44 -9.32 -7.36 -10.47
C VAL A 44 -7.87 -7.79 -10.67
N LEU A 45 -6.96 -6.81 -10.67
CA LEU A 45 -5.52 -7.03 -10.71
C LEU A 45 -4.96 -6.91 -9.29
N TRP A 46 -4.10 -7.86 -8.92
CA TRP A 46 -3.47 -7.94 -7.60
C TRP A 46 -2.02 -7.48 -7.68
N GLY A 47 -1.62 -6.57 -6.80
CA GLY A 47 -0.24 -6.11 -6.78
C GLY A 47 0.23 -5.56 -5.45
N ASP A 48 1.48 -5.15 -5.44
CA ASP A 48 2.14 -4.49 -4.32
C ASP A 48 2.72 -3.17 -4.83
N THR A 49 2.40 -2.07 -4.16
CA THR A 49 2.85 -0.73 -4.53
C THR A 49 4.08 -0.28 -3.78
N HIS A 50 4.55 -1.07 -2.81
CA HIS A 50 5.54 -0.64 -1.84
C HIS A 50 6.52 -1.78 -1.54
N LEU A 51 7.53 -1.93 -2.38
CA LEU A 51 8.57 -2.95 -2.20
C LEU A 51 9.97 -2.35 -2.32
N HIS A 52 10.86 -2.71 -1.41
CA HIS A 52 12.26 -2.25 -1.44
C HIS A 52 13.23 -3.36 -1.82
N THR A 53 14.29 -2.96 -2.49
CA THR A 53 15.37 -3.82 -2.99
C THR A 53 16.73 -3.44 -2.42
N ASP A 54 17.76 -4.15 -2.84
CA ASP A 54 19.16 -3.84 -2.53
C ASP A 54 19.64 -2.45 -3.01
N ASN A 55 18.80 -1.69 -3.74
CA ASN A 55 19.06 -0.28 -4.04
C ASN A 55 18.59 0.65 -2.92
N SER A 56 17.60 0.27 -2.11
CA SER A 56 17.13 1.12 -1.00
C SER A 56 18.19 1.22 0.09
N ILE A 57 18.38 2.43 0.61
CA ILE A 57 19.44 2.76 1.56
C ILE A 57 19.35 1.93 2.84
N ASP A 58 18.15 1.77 3.35
CA ASP A 58 17.80 1.08 4.59
C ASP A 58 17.57 -0.42 4.37
N ALA A 59 16.91 -0.84 3.29
CA ALA A 59 16.72 -2.26 2.99
C ALA A 59 18.06 -2.98 2.84
N PHE A 60 18.98 -2.42 2.03
CA PHE A 60 20.34 -2.96 1.94
C PHE A 60 21.02 -2.96 3.30
N GLY A 61 20.85 -1.87 4.04
CA GLY A 61 21.39 -1.68 5.37
C GLY A 61 20.94 -2.72 6.40
N PHE A 62 19.66 -3.08 6.37
CA PHE A 62 19.05 -4.11 7.21
C PHE A 62 19.31 -5.53 6.72
N GLY A 63 20.11 -5.67 5.66
CA GLY A 63 20.73 -6.93 5.26
C GLY A 63 20.43 -7.33 3.82
N THR A 64 19.47 -6.71 3.15
CA THR A 64 18.92 -7.22 1.88
C THR A 64 19.94 -7.24 0.76
N ARG A 65 19.97 -8.34 0.01
CA ARG A 65 20.91 -8.56 -1.10
C ARG A 65 20.22 -8.89 -2.43
N LEU A 66 18.89 -8.90 -2.45
CA LEU A 66 18.10 -9.14 -3.65
C LEU A 66 17.86 -7.79 -4.36
N GLY A 67 18.23 -7.72 -5.64
CA GLY A 67 17.99 -6.54 -6.47
C GLY A 67 16.66 -6.59 -7.22
N PRO A 68 16.34 -5.55 -8.02
CA PRO A 68 15.08 -5.44 -8.75
C PRO A 68 14.71 -6.65 -9.61
N GLU A 69 15.68 -7.28 -10.28
CA GLU A 69 15.41 -8.48 -11.10
C GLU A 69 14.90 -9.65 -10.23
N ALA A 70 15.44 -9.86 -9.03
CA ALA A 70 14.96 -10.93 -8.15
C ALA A 70 13.55 -10.63 -7.63
N ALA A 71 13.26 -9.37 -7.27
CA ALA A 71 11.93 -8.94 -6.87
C ALA A 71 10.88 -9.19 -7.97
N LEU A 72 11.18 -8.82 -9.21
CA LEU A 72 10.29 -9.01 -10.36
C LEU A 72 10.06 -10.49 -10.69
N ARG A 73 11.10 -11.31 -10.59
CA ARG A 73 11.00 -12.77 -10.73
C ARG A 73 10.09 -13.36 -9.65
N PHE A 74 10.31 -12.98 -8.39
CA PHE A 74 9.48 -13.43 -7.27
C PHE A 74 8.00 -13.05 -7.47
N ALA A 75 7.71 -11.79 -7.82
CA ALA A 75 6.35 -11.33 -8.06
C ALA A 75 5.66 -12.09 -9.21
N ARG A 76 6.41 -12.55 -10.22
CA ARG A 76 5.90 -13.41 -11.31
C ARG A 76 5.74 -14.88 -10.92
N GLY A 77 5.99 -15.24 -9.66
CA GLY A 77 5.90 -16.62 -9.16
C GLY A 77 7.15 -17.45 -9.43
N GLU A 78 8.27 -16.88 -9.88
CA GLU A 78 9.54 -17.60 -9.96
C GLU A 78 10.12 -17.80 -8.56
N LYS A 79 10.83 -18.91 -8.37
CA LYS A 79 11.56 -19.19 -7.13
C LYS A 79 12.83 -18.35 -7.06
N VAL A 80 13.09 -17.75 -5.91
CA VAL A 80 14.32 -17.01 -5.60
C VAL A 80 14.89 -17.47 -4.26
N THR A 81 16.17 -17.21 -4.03
CA THR A 81 16.80 -17.43 -2.73
C THR A 81 16.76 -16.12 -1.94
N ALA A 82 16.05 -16.10 -0.82
CA ALA A 82 16.00 -14.98 0.12
C ALA A 82 17.39 -14.69 0.72
N THR A 83 17.55 -13.54 1.37
CA THR A 83 18.88 -13.13 1.85
C THR A 83 19.43 -14.07 2.93
N SER A 84 18.55 -14.67 3.74
CA SER A 84 18.89 -15.72 4.71
C SER A 84 19.38 -17.03 4.09
N GLY A 85 19.23 -17.20 2.77
CA GLY A 85 19.52 -18.45 2.06
C GLY A 85 18.33 -19.40 1.95
N MET A 86 17.15 -19.04 2.50
CA MET A 86 15.92 -19.81 2.31
C MET A 86 15.36 -19.62 0.89
N GLU A 87 14.83 -20.68 0.32
CA GLU A 87 14.07 -20.58 -0.94
C GLU A 87 12.71 -19.93 -0.68
N ALA A 88 12.35 -18.95 -1.51
CA ALA A 88 11.12 -18.19 -1.46
C ALA A 88 10.39 -18.26 -2.80
N GLN A 89 9.07 -18.43 -2.76
CA GLN A 89 8.19 -18.38 -3.93
C GLN A 89 6.79 -17.95 -3.48
N ILE A 90 6.17 -17.00 -4.19
CA ILE A 90 4.77 -16.66 -3.94
C ILE A 90 3.86 -17.73 -4.56
N ALA A 91 2.81 -18.13 -3.84
CA ALA A 91 1.91 -19.19 -4.28
C ALA A 91 1.17 -18.83 -5.57
N ARG A 92 0.77 -17.56 -5.70
CA ARG A 92 0.14 -17.01 -6.90
C ARG A 92 0.91 -15.77 -7.35
N PRO A 93 1.29 -15.67 -8.64
CA PRO A 93 1.89 -14.45 -9.17
C PRO A 93 1.04 -13.21 -8.88
N LEU A 94 1.69 -12.06 -8.74
CA LEU A 94 1.05 -10.76 -8.79
C LEU A 94 0.83 -10.35 -10.26
N ASP A 95 -0.17 -9.53 -10.50
CA ASP A 95 -0.45 -8.91 -11.79
C ASP A 95 0.43 -7.68 -12.03
N PHE A 96 0.85 -6.99 -10.96
CA PHE A 96 1.73 -5.83 -11.03
C PHE A 96 2.60 -5.65 -9.78
N LEU A 97 3.68 -4.88 -9.95
CA LEU A 97 4.59 -4.53 -8.85
C LEU A 97 5.16 -3.12 -9.07
N VAL A 98 5.14 -2.30 -8.02
CA VAL A 98 5.97 -1.09 -7.90
C VAL A 98 7.14 -1.41 -6.97
N ILE A 99 8.36 -1.19 -7.46
CA ILE A 99 9.54 -1.18 -6.59
C ILE A 99 9.74 0.27 -6.16
N ALA A 100 9.59 0.53 -4.87
CA ALA A 100 9.59 1.85 -4.27
C ALA A 100 10.85 2.09 -3.43
N ASP A 101 12.03 1.83 -3.98
CA ASP A 101 13.29 2.14 -3.28
C ASP A 101 13.34 3.64 -2.87
N HIS A 102 13.92 3.94 -1.71
CA HIS A 102 14.06 5.30 -1.20
C HIS A 102 14.79 6.22 -2.20
N SER A 103 14.24 7.40 -2.48
CA SER A 103 14.90 8.43 -3.31
C SER A 103 16.15 8.99 -2.62
N ASP A 104 16.04 9.27 -1.33
CA ASP A 104 17.12 9.76 -0.49
C ASP A 104 18.21 8.69 -0.32
N GLY A 105 19.40 9.01 -0.83
CA GLY A 105 20.56 8.11 -0.74
C GLY A 105 20.42 6.81 -1.53
N LEU A 106 19.67 6.81 -2.64
CA LEU A 106 19.52 5.67 -3.54
C LEU A 106 20.87 4.99 -3.85
N GLY A 107 20.97 3.71 -3.46
CA GLY A 107 22.15 2.86 -3.59
C GLY A 107 23.41 3.35 -2.86
N ALA A 108 23.31 4.33 -1.96
CA ALA A 108 24.46 4.87 -1.22
C ALA A 108 25.07 3.81 -0.29
N THR A 109 24.25 3.10 0.48
CA THR A 109 24.72 2.04 1.41
C THR A 109 25.41 0.91 0.66
N ARG A 110 24.82 0.43 -0.44
CA ARG A 110 25.42 -0.58 -1.30
C ARG A 110 26.77 -0.14 -1.85
N ARG A 111 26.86 1.09 -2.37
CA ARG A 111 28.13 1.65 -2.87
C ARG A 111 29.19 1.73 -1.78
N LEU A 112 28.81 2.11 -0.55
CA LEU A 112 29.72 2.12 0.58
C LEU A 112 30.18 0.72 0.93
N TYR A 113 29.28 -0.25 0.98
CA TYR A 113 29.59 -1.66 1.24
C TYR A 113 30.54 -2.25 0.17
N ASP A 114 30.29 -1.99 -1.10
CA ASP A 114 31.10 -2.52 -2.21
C ASP A 114 32.43 -1.74 -2.41
N ALA A 115 32.62 -0.60 -1.74
CA ALA A 115 33.80 0.24 -1.91
C ALA A 115 35.07 -0.48 -1.40
N PRO A 116 36.19 -0.43 -2.14
CA PRO A 116 37.46 -0.91 -1.61
C PRO A 116 37.79 -0.15 -0.33
N ARG A 117 37.99 -0.85 0.79
CA ARG A 117 38.25 -0.25 2.11
C ARG A 117 39.33 0.84 2.08
N ILE A 118 40.38 0.69 1.26
CA ILE A 118 41.48 1.67 1.10
C ILE A 118 41.05 2.99 0.42
N ALA A 119 39.93 2.99 -0.31
CA ALA A 119 39.36 4.16 -0.95
C ALA A 119 38.48 4.99 0.01
N ILE A 120 38.10 4.44 1.18
CA ILE A 120 37.26 5.14 2.16
C ILE A 120 38.15 5.97 3.09
N GLN A 121 38.15 7.28 2.88
CA GLN A 121 38.98 8.23 3.65
C GLN A 121 38.28 8.79 4.90
N ASP A 122 36.95 8.89 4.86
CA ASP A 122 36.18 9.41 5.98
C ASP A 122 36.10 8.36 7.11
N PRO A 123 36.50 8.70 8.37
CA PRO A 123 36.51 7.74 9.47
C PRO A 123 35.13 7.16 9.83
N THR A 124 34.08 7.96 9.69
CA THR A 124 32.70 7.53 9.99
C THR A 124 32.23 6.54 8.93
N LEU A 125 32.47 6.84 7.65
CA LEU A 125 32.16 5.92 6.56
C LEU A 125 32.96 4.62 6.66
N LEU A 126 34.23 4.70 7.05
CA LEU A 126 35.07 3.52 7.26
C LEU A 126 34.53 2.66 8.40
N LYS A 127 34.10 3.28 9.51
CA LYS A 127 33.44 2.59 10.62
C LYS A 127 32.18 1.88 10.16
N TRP A 128 31.29 2.55 9.44
CA TRP A 128 30.04 1.93 8.94
C TRP A 128 30.31 0.81 7.94
N HIS A 129 31.27 0.98 7.02
CA HIS A 129 31.74 -0.08 6.13
C HIS A 129 32.19 -1.31 6.93
N ASP A 130 33.07 -1.13 7.91
CA ASP A 130 33.62 -2.23 8.71
C ASP A 130 32.53 -2.93 9.54
N MET A 131 31.59 -2.15 10.13
CA MET A 131 30.42 -2.69 10.84
C MET A 131 29.53 -3.55 9.92
N MET A 132 29.23 -3.10 8.70
CA MET A 132 28.41 -3.88 7.77
C MET A 132 29.09 -5.18 7.32
N HIS A 133 30.41 -5.27 7.38
CA HIS A 133 31.18 -6.50 7.09
C HIS A 133 31.40 -7.39 8.32
N GLU A 134 31.15 -6.89 9.54
CA GLU A 134 31.36 -7.63 10.78
C GLU A 134 30.23 -8.64 11.06
N SER A 135 28.97 -8.17 11.09
CA SER A 135 27.80 -9.02 11.32
C SER A 135 26.49 -8.33 10.90
N PRO A 136 25.37 -9.09 10.74
CA PRO A 136 24.05 -8.49 10.50
C PRO A 136 23.64 -7.47 11.57
N GLU A 137 23.90 -7.74 12.84
CA GLU A 137 23.57 -6.85 13.95
C GLU A 137 24.37 -5.55 13.89
N GLN A 138 25.64 -5.62 13.46
CA GLN A 138 26.47 -4.43 13.27
C GLN A 138 26.06 -3.65 12.02
N SER A 139 25.63 -4.34 10.95
CA SER A 139 25.01 -3.70 9.79
C SER A 139 23.78 -2.89 10.20
N GLN A 140 22.85 -3.49 10.94
CA GLN A 140 21.67 -2.77 11.45
C GLN A 140 22.04 -1.56 12.32
N ARG A 141 23.08 -1.66 13.16
CA ARG A 141 23.56 -0.54 13.98
C ARG A 141 24.16 0.58 13.13
N ALA A 142 24.99 0.25 12.14
CA ALA A 142 25.59 1.25 11.24
C ALA A 142 24.51 2.06 10.52
N ILE A 143 23.40 1.41 10.18
CA ILE A 143 22.29 2.00 9.45
C ILE A 143 21.39 2.81 10.38
N GLY A 144 21.17 2.35 11.61
CA GLY A 144 20.58 3.19 12.66
C GLY A 144 21.39 4.47 12.90
N GLU A 145 22.72 4.39 12.93
CA GLU A 145 23.60 5.56 13.01
C GLU A 145 23.48 6.46 11.78
N LEU A 146 23.41 5.89 10.57
CA LEU A 146 23.24 6.64 9.32
C LEU A 146 21.90 7.38 9.28
N ILE A 147 20.78 6.69 9.57
CA ILE A 147 19.43 7.29 9.61
C ILE A 147 19.38 8.41 10.66
N THR A 148 19.97 8.18 11.84
CA THR A 148 20.08 9.22 12.88
C THR A 148 20.91 10.42 12.40
N ALA A 149 22.01 10.19 11.69
CA ALA A 149 22.82 11.27 11.14
C ALA A 149 22.07 12.05 10.03
N ALA A 150 21.30 11.36 9.20
CA ALA A 150 20.43 11.98 8.19
C ALA A 150 19.35 12.86 8.84
N SER A 151 18.60 12.30 9.80
CA SER A 151 17.55 13.02 10.52
C SER A 151 18.06 14.25 11.29
N ASN A 152 19.33 14.25 11.70
CA ASN A 152 19.95 15.38 12.43
C ASN A 152 20.75 16.33 11.52
N GLY A 153 20.80 16.10 10.20
CA GLY A 153 21.60 16.92 9.29
C GLY A 153 23.12 16.81 9.49
N THR A 154 23.60 15.70 10.07
CA THR A 154 25.01 15.48 10.44
C THR A 154 25.73 14.44 9.57
N LEU A 155 25.18 14.10 8.40
CA LEU A 155 25.81 13.15 7.47
C LEU A 155 27.24 13.58 7.06
N PRO A 156 28.18 12.62 6.89
CA PRO A 156 29.50 12.91 6.35
C PRO A 156 29.43 13.65 5.01
N GLU A 157 30.34 14.61 4.78
CA GLU A 157 30.36 15.43 3.56
C GLU A 157 30.47 14.57 2.29
N ALA A 158 31.20 13.45 2.36
CA ALA A 158 31.34 12.51 1.25
C ALA A 158 30.01 11.85 0.82
N LEU A 159 28.98 11.81 1.67
CA LEU A 159 27.63 11.36 1.29
C LEU A 159 26.74 12.50 0.79
N ARG A 160 27.16 13.75 0.97
CA ARG A 160 26.40 14.96 0.61
C ARG A 160 26.84 15.61 -0.70
N ASP A 161 27.85 15.06 -1.38
CA ASP A 161 28.34 15.60 -2.65
C ASP A 161 27.27 15.52 -3.77
N PRO A 162 26.67 16.65 -4.18
CA PRO A 162 25.51 16.64 -5.07
C PRO A 162 25.80 16.06 -6.46
N GLU A 163 26.99 16.34 -7.02
CA GLU A 163 27.32 15.88 -8.39
C GLU A 163 27.50 14.36 -8.44
N ASN A 164 28.20 13.81 -7.45
CA ASN A 164 28.39 12.37 -7.34
C ASN A 164 27.08 11.64 -7.01
N GLN A 165 26.21 12.24 -6.19
CA GLN A 165 24.89 11.68 -5.93
C GLN A 165 24.01 11.71 -7.17
N GLU A 166 23.91 12.83 -7.89
CA GLU A 166 23.11 12.92 -9.10
C GLU A 166 23.54 11.87 -10.14
N LYS A 167 24.86 11.74 -10.39
CA LYS A 167 25.40 10.77 -11.34
C LYS A 167 25.08 9.33 -10.94
N ALA A 168 25.21 9.01 -9.65
CA ALA A 168 24.91 7.68 -9.16
C ALA A 168 23.42 7.37 -9.22
N THR A 169 22.57 8.28 -8.74
CA THR A 169 21.11 8.18 -8.81
C THR A 169 20.66 8.00 -10.25
N ARG A 170 21.17 8.79 -11.19
CA ARG A 170 20.87 8.64 -12.64
C ARG A 170 21.24 7.27 -13.18
N THR A 171 22.40 6.74 -12.78
CA THR A 171 22.87 5.42 -13.22
C THR A 171 21.96 4.30 -12.69
N ILE A 172 21.62 4.35 -11.40
CA ILE A 172 20.75 3.34 -10.76
C ILE A 172 19.32 3.46 -11.32
N TRP A 173 18.78 4.66 -11.38
CA TRP A 173 17.41 4.93 -11.86
C TRP A 173 17.20 4.48 -13.30
N THR A 174 18.09 4.87 -14.23
CA THR A 174 17.95 4.45 -15.63
C THR A 174 18.11 2.93 -15.80
N LYS A 175 19.01 2.29 -15.05
CA LYS A 175 19.13 0.83 -15.04
C LYS A 175 17.87 0.15 -14.48
N HIS A 176 17.30 0.71 -13.41
CA HIS A 176 16.06 0.24 -12.82
C HIS A 176 14.90 0.30 -13.83
N LEU A 177 14.67 1.46 -14.45
CA LEU A 177 13.63 1.63 -15.48
C LEU A 177 13.81 0.67 -16.66
N ALA A 178 15.03 0.48 -17.14
CA ALA A 178 15.32 -0.48 -18.21
C ALA A 178 15.03 -1.93 -17.79
N THR A 179 15.23 -2.24 -16.50
CA THR A 179 14.90 -3.56 -15.94
C THR A 179 13.38 -3.75 -15.87
N LEU A 180 12.61 -2.73 -15.50
CA LEU A 180 11.15 -2.81 -15.53
C LEU A 180 10.64 -3.11 -16.95
N ASP A 181 11.13 -2.38 -17.96
CA ASP A 181 10.73 -2.60 -19.37
C ASP A 181 11.11 -4.00 -19.87
N LYS A 182 12.23 -4.57 -19.41
CA LYS A 182 12.63 -5.96 -19.71
C LYS A 182 11.64 -7.00 -19.17
N PHE A 183 11.03 -6.73 -18.01
CA PHE A 183 10.09 -7.63 -17.35
C PHE A 183 8.62 -7.30 -17.66
N TYR A 184 8.35 -6.23 -18.41
CA TYR A 184 7.00 -5.84 -18.72
C TYR A 184 6.41 -6.75 -19.81
N ASP A 185 5.34 -7.46 -19.46
CA ASP A 185 4.55 -8.30 -20.34
C ASP A 185 3.09 -7.81 -20.31
N PRO A 186 2.73 -6.76 -21.09
CA PRO A 186 1.40 -6.17 -21.08
C PRO A 186 0.30 -7.21 -21.29
N GLY A 187 -0.75 -7.15 -20.48
CA GLY A 187 -1.81 -8.15 -20.43
C GLY A 187 -1.56 -9.30 -19.44
N THR A 188 -0.33 -9.47 -18.93
CA THR A 188 0.04 -10.55 -18.01
C THR A 188 0.71 -10.07 -16.73
N PHE A 189 1.79 -9.29 -16.82
CA PHE A 189 2.51 -8.76 -15.67
C PHE A 189 3.03 -7.35 -15.92
N THR A 190 2.68 -6.41 -15.04
CA THR A 190 2.99 -4.98 -15.20
C THR A 190 3.94 -4.48 -14.10
N PRO A 191 5.25 -4.36 -14.36
CA PRO A 191 6.16 -3.65 -13.49
C PRO A 191 6.05 -2.14 -13.73
N ILE A 192 5.88 -1.36 -12.65
CA ILE A 192 5.59 0.07 -12.70
C ILE A 192 6.73 0.85 -12.05
N ALA A 193 7.11 1.96 -12.68
CA ALA A 193 8.16 2.83 -12.15
C ALA A 193 7.65 3.61 -10.95
N GLY A 194 8.42 3.58 -9.86
CA GLY A 194 8.17 4.37 -8.68
C GLY A 194 9.39 4.47 -7.78
N TYR A 195 9.25 5.22 -6.70
CA TYR A 195 10.23 5.35 -5.61
C TYR A 195 9.51 5.80 -4.34
N GLU A 196 10.10 5.54 -3.18
CA GLU A 196 9.62 6.13 -1.93
C GLU A 196 10.26 7.50 -1.70
N TRP A 197 9.42 8.51 -1.52
CA TRP A 197 9.80 9.86 -1.09
C TRP A 197 9.75 9.96 0.44
N THR A 198 10.84 10.41 1.04
CA THR A 198 11.09 10.32 2.48
C THR A 198 10.99 11.68 3.18
N LEU A 199 9.93 11.89 3.95
CA LEU A 199 9.81 13.02 4.86
C LEU A 199 9.45 12.52 6.26
N MET A 200 10.31 12.82 7.25
CA MET A 200 10.13 12.31 8.61
C MET A 200 10.52 13.33 9.70
N PRO A 201 9.88 14.52 9.77
CA PRO A 201 10.23 15.54 10.76
C PRO A 201 10.10 15.00 12.18
N GLY A 202 11.20 15.01 12.93
CA GLY A 202 11.23 14.54 14.32
C GLY A 202 10.90 13.05 14.52
N GLY A 203 10.87 12.23 13.44
CA GLY A 203 10.44 10.83 13.50
C GLY A 203 9.00 10.57 13.04
N ASN A 204 8.25 11.61 12.70
CA ASN A 204 6.85 11.53 12.27
C ASN A 204 6.76 11.16 10.78
N ASN A 205 6.22 9.98 10.47
CA ASN A 205 6.19 9.46 9.11
C ASN A 205 5.26 10.27 8.19
N LEU A 206 5.83 10.87 7.15
CA LEU A 206 5.14 11.53 6.04
C LEU A 206 5.62 10.99 4.69
N HIS A 207 5.99 9.71 4.64
CA HIS A 207 6.49 9.07 3.43
C HIS A 207 5.37 8.87 2.40
N ARG A 208 5.76 8.83 1.13
CA ARG A 208 4.87 8.57 -0.01
C ARG A 208 5.56 7.68 -1.03
N VAL A 209 4.85 6.72 -1.60
CA VAL A 209 5.28 6.11 -2.87
C VAL A 209 4.90 7.06 -4.00
N VAL A 210 5.89 7.49 -4.79
CA VAL A 210 5.67 8.23 -6.04
C VAL A 210 5.62 7.22 -7.18
N MET A 211 4.52 7.18 -7.92
CA MET A 211 4.26 6.20 -8.97
C MET A 211 4.01 6.90 -10.29
N TYR A 212 4.68 6.44 -11.34
CA TYR A 212 4.55 6.98 -12.69
C TYR A 212 3.62 6.12 -13.53
N ARG A 213 2.78 6.77 -14.35
CA ARG A 213 1.98 6.11 -15.38
C ARG A 213 2.84 5.61 -16.55
N ASP A 214 3.98 6.26 -16.76
CA ASP A 214 4.75 6.19 -18.00
C ASP A 214 5.86 5.13 -17.98
N GLY A 215 6.41 4.83 -19.17
CA GLY A 215 7.57 3.96 -19.35
C GLY A 215 8.90 4.71 -19.37
N TYR A 216 9.98 3.97 -19.67
CA TYR A 216 11.35 4.50 -19.66
C TYR A 216 11.54 5.79 -20.47
N ASP A 217 10.88 5.92 -21.63
CA ASP A 217 11.07 7.03 -22.57
C ASP A 217 10.78 8.40 -21.95
N LYS A 218 9.77 8.50 -21.09
CA LYS A 218 9.44 9.72 -20.34
C LYS A 218 10.07 9.73 -18.95
N THR A 219 9.94 8.65 -18.19
CA THR A 219 10.36 8.63 -16.77
C THR A 219 11.88 8.78 -16.61
N SER A 220 12.67 8.36 -17.61
CA SER A 220 14.14 8.56 -17.59
C SER A 220 14.59 10.03 -17.73
N LYS A 221 13.67 10.95 -18.05
CA LYS A 221 13.96 12.40 -18.17
C LYS A 221 13.99 13.11 -16.82
N THR A 222 13.53 12.46 -15.76
CA THR A 222 13.61 12.96 -14.39
C THR A 222 14.42 12.02 -13.50
N LEU A 223 14.79 12.49 -12.31
CA LEU A 223 15.39 11.69 -11.24
C LEU A 223 14.45 11.66 -10.03
N PRO A 224 14.45 10.61 -9.21
CA PRO A 224 13.73 10.59 -7.94
C PRO A 224 14.00 11.85 -7.11
N PHE A 225 12.93 12.49 -6.65
CA PHE A 225 13.03 13.71 -5.84
C PHE A 225 13.36 13.35 -4.37
N PRO A 226 14.37 13.98 -3.74
CA PRO A 226 14.67 13.76 -2.32
C PRO A 226 13.65 14.47 -1.41
N GLY A 227 13.42 13.95 -0.20
CA GLY A 227 12.43 14.48 0.73
C GLY A 227 12.95 15.02 2.06
N LEU A 228 14.13 14.60 2.52
CA LEU A 228 14.58 14.83 3.91
C LEU A 228 14.64 16.29 4.35
N ASP A 229 15.00 17.20 3.43
CA ASP A 229 15.12 18.65 3.70
C ASP A 229 13.91 19.45 3.17
N GLY A 230 12.84 18.77 2.75
CA GLY A 230 11.73 19.35 2.00
C GLY A 230 10.41 19.44 2.77
N GLN A 231 9.36 19.71 2.01
CA GLN A 231 7.95 19.67 2.43
C GLN A 231 7.12 19.01 1.34
N VAL A 232 5.90 18.57 1.68
CA VAL A 232 4.98 17.90 0.75
C VAL A 232 4.67 18.78 -0.46
N ASP A 233 4.56 20.10 -0.29
CA ASP A 233 4.31 21.02 -1.41
C ASP A 233 5.42 20.99 -2.47
N GLY A 234 6.67 20.83 -2.03
CA GLY A 234 7.81 20.70 -2.94
C GLY A 234 7.78 19.41 -3.75
N LEU A 235 7.26 18.32 -3.18
CA LEU A 235 6.99 17.09 -3.93
C LEU A 235 5.91 17.33 -5.00
N PHE A 236 4.83 18.03 -4.64
CA PHE A 236 3.77 18.32 -5.61
C PHE A 236 4.25 19.26 -6.73
N ASP A 237 5.07 20.28 -6.43
CA ASP A 237 5.70 21.12 -7.45
C ASP A 237 6.60 20.32 -8.39
N TYR A 238 7.37 19.37 -7.85
CA TYR A 238 8.18 18.45 -8.65
C TYR A 238 7.33 17.58 -9.58
N MET A 239 6.19 17.08 -9.09
CA MET A 239 5.24 16.29 -9.87
C MET A 239 4.62 17.12 -11.01
N ASP A 240 4.19 18.36 -10.71
CA ASP A 240 3.68 19.30 -11.71
C ASP A 240 4.72 19.57 -12.81
N ALA A 241 5.98 19.80 -12.42
CA ALA A 241 7.08 20.03 -13.35
C ALA A 241 7.38 18.81 -14.24
N TYR A 242 7.28 17.59 -13.71
CA TYR A 242 7.41 16.37 -14.51
C TYR A 242 6.33 16.28 -15.58
N GLU A 243 5.06 16.50 -15.20
CA GLU A 243 3.94 16.43 -16.13
C GLU A 243 4.03 17.51 -17.22
N GLU A 244 4.42 18.75 -16.86
CA GLU A 244 4.62 19.84 -17.80
C GLU A 244 5.76 19.54 -18.79
N ALA A 245 6.91 19.05 -18.29
CA ALA A 245 8.10 18.84 -19.10
C ALA A 245 7.99 17.63 -20.04
N THR A 246 7.20 16.61 -19.68
CA THR A 246 7.18 15.32 -20.39
C THR A 246 5.82 14.97 -21.01
N GLY A 247 4.73 15.64 -20.59
CA GLY A 247 3.37 15.20 -20.86
C GLY A 247 3.02 13.86 -20.20
N GLY A 248 3.83 13.42 -19.24
CA GLY A 248 3.60 12.23 -18.42
C GLY A 248 2.50 12.41 -17.38
N ARG A 249 2.33 11.40 -16.52
CA ARG A 249 1.44 11.44 -15.35
C ARG A 249 2.10 10.78 -14.15
N VAL A 250 1.87 11.37 -12.97
CA VAL A 250 2.45 10.89 -11.71
C VAL A 250 1.48 11.10 -10.55
N LEU A 251 1.45 10.14 -9.64
CA LEU A 251 0.68 10.21 -8.40
C LEU A 251 1.58 9.91 -7.19
N ALA A 252 1.12 10.28 -6.01
CA ALA A 252 1.74 9.97 -4.73
C ALA A 252 0.76 9.16 -3.87
N ILE A 253 1.28 8.18 -3.13
CA ILE A 253 0.50 7.31 -2.24
C ILE A 253 1.05 7.47 -0.83
N PRO A 254 0.37 8.23 0.06
CA PRO A 254 0.74 8.27 1.46
C PRO A 254 0.59 6.89 2.10
N HIS A 255 1.49 6.53 3.01
CA HIS A 255 1.46 5.23 3.68
C HIS A 255 1.91 5.34 5.14
N ASN A 256 1.61 4.32 5.95
CA ASN A 256 1.88 4.30 7.40
C ASN A 256 1.50 5.59 8.12
N SER A 257 0.30 6.09 7.84
CA SER A 257 -0.21 7.29 8.49
C SER A 257 -0.38 7.10 10.01
N ASN A 258 -0.58 5.86 10.46
CA ASN A 258 -0.50 5.42 11.86
C ASN A 258 0.85 5.68 12.54
N LEU A 259 1.89 6.18 11.85
CA LEU A 259 3.19 6.52 12.45
C LEU A 259 3.56 8.00 12.27
N SER A 260 2.58 8.84 11.93
CA SER A 260 2.76 10.26 11.66
C SER A 260 2.66 11.17 12.88
N ASN A 261 2.22 10.66 14.04
CA ASN A 261 1.83 11.45 15.21
C ASN A 261 0.88 12.61 14.85
N GLY A 262 -0.08 12.33 13.97
CA GLY A 262 -1.16 13.23 13.59
C GLY A 262 -0.86 14.16 12.41
N LEU A 263 0.34 14.11 11.84
CA LEU A 263 0.74 15.02 10.75
C LEU A 263 0.26 14.59 9.37
N MET A 264 -0.15 13.33 9.16
CA MET A 264 -0.51 12.89 7.79
C MET A 264 -1.78 13.59 7.29
N PHE A 265 -2.83 13.70 8.11
CA PHE A 265 -4.15 14.21 7.70
C PHE A 265 -4.59 15.43 8.51
N GLU A 266 -3.77 16.48 8.49
CA GLU A 266 -4.02 17.73 9.22
C GLU A 266 -5.25 18.51 8.73
N LEU A 267 -5.80 19.35 9.59
CA LEU A 267 -6.85 20.34 9.24
C LEU A 267 -6.26 21.67 8.73
N THR A 268 -4.94 21.74 8.63
CA THR A 268 -4.14 22.92 8.30
C THR A 268 -3.26 22.62 7.09
N THR A 269 -2.66 23.67 6.52
CA THR A 269 -1.54 23.52 5.58
C THR A 269 -0.28 23.06 6.33
N PRO A 270 0.75 22.54 5.63
CA PRO A 270 1.98 22.01 6.26
C PRO A 270 2.76 23.02 7.11
N ASP A 271 2.56 24.32 6.89
CA ASP A 271 3.15 25.42 7.69
C ASP A 271 2.31 25.79 8.93
N GLY A 272 1.21 25.06 9.18
CA GLY A 272 0.27 25.31 10.27
C GLY A 272 -0.78 26.40 9.96
N GLY A 273 -0.79 26.94 8.74
CA GLY A 273 -1.78 27.90 8.27
C GLY A 273 -3.17 27.30 8.06
N PRO A 274 -4.21 28.14 7.88
CA PRO A 274 -5.55 27.66 7.59
C PRO A 274 -5.57 26.92 6.24
N MET A 275 -6.31 25.80 6.19
CA MET A 275 -6.53 25.05 4.96
C MET A 275 -7.15 25.93 3.87
N THR A 276 -6.57 25.90 2.67
CA THR A 276 -7.05 26.66 1.50
C THR A 276 -7.62 25.74 0.44
N ALA A 277 -8.56 26.26 -0.36
CA ALA A 277 -9.14 25.50 -1.49
C ALA A 277 -8.08 25.14 -2.55
N GLU A 278 -7.02 25.95 -2.69
CA GLU A 278 -5.91 25.71 -3.62
C GLU A 278 -5.08 24.50 -3.16
N TYR A 279 -4.58 24.51 -1.93
CA TYR A 279 -3.81 23.39 -1.39
C TYR A 279 -4.66 22.12 -1.33
N ALA A 280 -5.92 22.23 -0.89
CA ALA A 280 -6.83 21.09 -0.84
C ALA A 280 -7.01 20.42 -2.21
N ARG A 281 -7.13 21.22 -3.28
CA ARG A 281 -7.24 20.73 -4.66
C ARG A 281 -5.95 20.08 -5.13
N LYS A 282 -4.81 20.70 -4.85
CA LYS A 282 -3.49 20.16 -5.21
C LYS A 282 -3.27 18.79 -4.56
N ARG A 283 -3.55 18.68 -3.27
CA ARG A 283 -3.45 17.42 -2.52
C ARG A 283 -4.38 16.35 -3.07
N ALA A 284 -5.66 16.67 -3.28
CA ALA A 284 -6.64 15.71 -3.83
C ALA A 284 -6.25 15.19 -5.23
N GLN A 285 -5.59 16.01 -6.06
CA GLN A 285 -5.13 15.62 -7.38
C GLN A 285 -3.88 14.73 -7.34
N ARG A 286 -3.00 14.96 -6.36
CA ARG A 286 -1.69 14.30 -6.26
C ARG A 286 -1.73 13.03 -5.42
N GLU A 287 -2.67 12.93 -4.47
CA GLU A 287 -2.84 11.79 -3.56
C GLU A 287 -4.22 11.13 -3.75
N PRO A 288 -4.50 10.49 -4.89
CA PRO A 288 -5.80 9.89 -5.16
C PRO A 288 -6.07 8.64 -4.32
N VAL A 289 -5.03 7.95 -3.84
CA VAL A 289 -5.12 6.72 -3.05
C VAL A 289 -4.13 6.76 -1.88
N VAL A 290 -4.43 5.99 -0.84
CA VAL A 290 -3.63 5.85 0.37
C VAL A 290 -3.54 4.38 0.79
N GLU A 291 -2.45 3.99 1.43
CA GLU A 291 -2.33 2.67 2.03
C GLU A 291 -3.10 2.60 3.35
N ALA A 292 -4.14 1.76 3.38
CA ALA A 292 -4.94 1.49 4.57
C ALA A 292 -4.31 0.44 5.48
N THR A 293 -3.51 -0.48 4.93
CA THR A 293 -2.93 -1.60 5.68
C THR A 293 -1.58 -2.00 5.11
N GLN A 294 -0.64 -2.32 6.00
CA GLN A 294 0.73 -2.65 5.67
C GLN A 294 1.42 -3.36 6.87
N ILE A 295 2.67 -3.82 6.71
CA ILE A 295 3.43 -4.58 7.71
C ILE A 295 3.50 -3.94 9.11
N LYS A 296 3.60 -2.61 9.18
CA LYS A 296 3.69 -1.79 10.41
C LYS A 296 2.31 -1.34 10.93
N GLY A 297 1.27 -2.13 10.67
CA GLY A 297 -0.06 -1.94 11.23
C GLY A 297 -1.12 -1.56 10.20
N ASP A 298 -2.34 -1.43 10.70
CA ASP A 298 -3.51 -1.03 9.92
C ASP A 298 -3.90 0.40 10.31
N SER A 299 -4.27 1.21 9.32
CA SER A 299 -4.60 2.62 9.51
C SER A 299 -6.09 2.89 9.23
N GLU A 300 -6.94 1.87 9.08
CA GLU A 300 -8.37 2.05 8.79
C GLU A 300 -9.08 2.86 9.89
N SER A 301 -8.99 2.41 11.14
CA SER A 301 -9.52 3.11 12.33
C SER A 301 -8.80 2.69 13.61
N HIS A 302 -9.17 3.30 14.75
CA HIS A 302 -8.64 3.02 16.09
C HIS A 302 -9.76 3.01 17.14
N PRO A 303 -9.70 2.21 18.22
CA PRO A 303 -10.78 2.10 19.22
C PRO A 303 -11.09 3.40 19.95
N PHE A 304 -10.09 4.27 20.13
CA PHE A 304 -10.31 5.61 20.70
C PHE A 304 -11.21 6.49 19.81
N LEU A 305 -11.06 6.38 18.48
CA LEU A 305 -11.82 7.17 17.51
C LEU A 305 -13.18 6.54 17.21
N SER A 306 -13.25 5.21 17.23
CA SER A 306 -14.42 4.40 16.87
C SER A 306 -14.85 3.45 17.99
N PRO A 307 -15.20 3.93 19.20
CA PRO A 307 -15.43 3.09 20.37
C PRO A 307 -16.64 2.14 20.27
N ASN A 308 -17.50 2.33 19.26
CA ASN A 308 -18.67 1.49 19.04
C ASN A 308 -18.41 0.35 18.03
N ASP A 309 -17.26 0.35 17.37
CA ASP A 309 -16.84 -0.63 16.38
C ASP A 309 -15.94 -1.69 17.02
N GLU A 310 -16.41 -2.94 17.10
CA GLU A 310 -15.64 -4.05 17.68
C GLU A 310 -14.40 -4.48 16.88
N PHE A 311 -14.25 -4.01 15.63
CA PHE A 311 -13.14 -4.40 14.75
C PHE A 311 -12.11 -3.28 14.53
N ALA A 312 -12.26 -2.15 15.24
CA ALA A 312 -11.44 -0.97 15.08
C ALA A 312 -10.03 -1.09 15.69
N ASN A 313 -9.66 -2.22 16.29
CA ASN A 313 -8.36 -2.42 16.96
C ASN A 313 -7.36 -3.25 16.14
N PHE A 314 -7.70 -3.57 14.89
CA PHE A 314 -6.88 -4.46 14.07
C PHE A 314 -5.55 -3.79 13.73
N GLY A 315 -4.42 -4.45 13.97
CA GLY A 315 -3.10 -3.92 13.59
C GLY A 315 -2.53 -2.82 14.48
N ASP A 316 -3.20 -2.44 15.57
CA ASP A 316 -2.74 -1.35 16.44
C ASP A 316 -1.55 -1.74 17.32
N VAL A 317 -1.50 -3.00 17.76
CA VAL A 317 -0.61 -3.47 18.83
C VAL A 317 0.86 -3.23 18.48
N GLY A 318 1.54 -2.46 19.33
CA GLY A 318 2.93 -2.04 19.18
C GLY A 318 3.15 -0.76 18.37
N TRP A 319 2.19 -0.34 17.55
CA TRP A 319 2.27 0.82 16.67
C TRP A 319 1.58 2.05 17.24
N GLU A 320 0.77 1.88 18.28
CA GLU A 320 0.18 2.91 19.13
C GLU A 320 1.19 3.56 20.10
N ILE A 321 2.36 2.95 20.32
CA ILE A 321 3.37 3.41 21.29
C ILE A 321 3.92 4.82 20.96
N GLY A 322 4.12 5.14 19.69
CA GLY A 322 4.78 6.37 19.25
C GLY A 322 5.03 6.40 17.74
N ASN A 323 5.72 7.44 17.29
CA ASN A 323 6.03 7.64 15.88
C ASN A 323 6.98 6.56 15.31
N LEU A 324 7.33 6.66 14.03
CA LEU A 324 8.13 5.64 13.33
C LEU A 324 9.43 5.32 14.07
N SER A 325 10.17 6.37 14.45
CA SER A 325 11.47 6.26 15.12
C SER A 325 11.40 6.08 16.64
N LEU A 326 10.19 6.12 17.24
CA LEU A 326 9.96 6.14 18.69
C LEU A 326 10.75 7.24 19.43
N THR A 327 10.90 8.39 18.78
CA THR A 327 11.48 9.60 19.38
C THR A 327 10.45 10.34 20.23
N GLU A 328 9.17 10.15 19.94
CA GLU A 328 8.03 10.74 20.64
C GLU A 328 6.95 9.67 20.88
N ALA A 329 6.44 9.62 22.10
CA ALA A 329 5.28 8.78 22.43
C ALA A 329 4.00 9.39 21.85
N LYS A 330 3.02 8.54 21.53
CA LYS A 330 1.77 9.01 20.93
C LYS A 330 0.78 9.51 21.97
N GLU A 331 0.06 10.58 21.64
CA GLU A 331 -1.08 11.08 22.41
C GLU A 331 -2.40 10.82 21.67
N ASP A 332 -3.47 10.58 22.42
CA ASP A 332 -4.82 10.36 21.85
C ASP A 332 -5.30 11.50 20.93
N SER A 333 -4.84 12.73 21.20
CA SER A 333 -5.13 13.94 20.41
C SER A 333 -4.59 13.87 18.97
N GLN A 334 -3.53 13.07 18.76
CA GLN A 334 -2.85 12.92 17.48
C GLN A 334 -3.51 11.89 16.57
N LEU A 335 -4.16 10.87 17.15
CA LEU A 335 -4.74 9.72 16.40
C LEU A 335 -5.65 10.17 15.26
N ALA A 336 -6.42 11.23 15.46
CA ALA A 336 -7.35 11.70 14.45
C ALA A 336 -6.67 12.19 13.15
N GLY A 337 -5.38 12.53 13.18
CA GLY A 337 -4.58 12.86 11.99
C GLY A 337 -3.84 11.67 11.36
N GLU A 338 -4.06 10.46 11.88
CA GLU A 338 -3.34 9.26 11.48
C GLU A 338 -4.24 8.20 10.82
N TYR A 339 -5.50 8.08 11.23
CA TYR A 339 -6.39 7.03 10.77
C TYR A 339 -7.31 7.50 9.64
N LEU A 340 -7.48 6.63 8.64
CA LEU A 340 -8.12 6.95 7.37
C LEU A 340 -9.61 7.25 7.53
N ARG A 341 -10.35 6.50 8.35
CA ARG A 341 -11.78 6.80 8.60
C ARG A 341 -11.98 8.21 9.14
N GLU A 342 -11.08 8.66 10.02
CA GLU A 342 -11.11 10.03 10.53
C GLU A 342 -10.65 11.04 9.47
N ALA A 343 -9.63 10.72 8.67
CA ALA A 343 -9.22 11.56 7.54
C ALA A 343 -10.35 11.80 6.53
N LEU A 344 -11.13 10.77 6.18
CA LEU A 344 -12.31 10.89 5.31
C LEU A 344 -13.34 11.86 5.91
N LYS A 345 -13.62 11.78 7.22
CA LYS A 345 -14.53 12.72 7.92
C LYS A 345 -13.96 14.13 7.99
N ARG A 346 -12.66 14.29 8.28
CA ARG A 346 -11.95 15.58 8.23
C ARG A 346 -12.06 16.21 6.83
N GLY A 347 -11.99 15.39 5.79
CA GLY A 347 -12.22 15.78 4.41
C GLY A 347 -13.56 16.48 4.20
N LEU A 348 -14.65 15.92 4.75
CA LEU A 348 -15.99 16.54 4.71
C LEU A 348 -16.02 17.91 5.42
N SER A 349 -15.32 18.03 6.57
CA SER A 349 -15.24 19.30 7.30
C SER A 349 -14.47 20.37 6.51
N ILE A 350 -13.35 19.98 5.88
CA ILE A 350 -12.57 20.87 5.03
C ILE A 350 -13.37 21.28 3.79
N GLU A 351 -14.12 20.35 3.19
CA GLU A 351 -14.98 20.62 2.04
C GLU A 351 -16.08 21.62 2.38
N GLN A 352 -16.70 21.52 3.57
CA GLN A 352 -17.67 22.51 4.04
C GLN A 352 -17.07 23.93 4.18
N GLN A 353 -15.78 24.03 4.52
CA GLN A 353 -15.09 25.30 4.74
C GLN A 353 -14.51 25.91 3.46
N THR A 354 -14.02 25.07 2.55
CA THR A 354 -13.20 25.49 1.40
C THR A 354 -13.83 25.17 0.04
N GLY A 355 -14.88 24.33 0.02
CA GLY A 355 -15.48 23.80 -1.21
C GLY A 355 -14.67 22.67 -1.86
N VAL A 356 -13.58 22.20 -1.25
CA VAL A 356 -12.72 21.14 -1.78
C VAL A 356 -12.35 20.14 -0.69
N ASN A 357 -12.43 18.84 -0.98
CA ASN A 357 -12.05 17.77 -0.06
C ASN A 357 -10.64 17.22 -0.41
N PRO A 358 -9.60 17.48 0.41
CA PRO A 358 -8.26 16.96 0.16
C PRO A 358 -8.12 15.46 0.46
N TYR A 359 -9.04 14.90 1.24
CA TYR A 359 -9.01 13.52 1.74
C TYR A 359 -10.05 12.65 1.05
N LYS A 360 -10.46 13.04 -0.15
CA LYS A 360 -11.33 12.25 -1.02
C LYS A 360 -10.52 11.16 -1.74
N PHE A 361 -9.81 10.31 -1.01
CA PHE A 361 -8.93 9.28 -1.58
C PHE A 361 -9.61 7.90 -1.64
N GLY A 362 -9.07 7.01 -2.47
CA GLY A 362 -9.31 5.56 -2.43
C GLY A 362 -8.36 4.84 -1.47
N MET A 363 -8.64 3.58 -1.17
CA MET A 363 -7.83 2.77 -0.24
C MET A 363 -7.16 1.61 -0.98
N ILE A 364 -5.88 1.38 -0.70
CA ILE A 364 -5.13 0.19 -1.14
C ILE A 364 -4.36 -0.44 0.03
N GLY A 365 -3.90 -1.68 -0.12
CA GLY A 365 -2.94 -2.29 0.80
C GLY A 365 -1.59 -2.45 0.10
N SER A 366 -0.52 -2.56 0.87
CA SER A 366 0.82 -2.74 0.32
C SER A 366 1.78 -3.29 1.38
N THR A 367 2.91 -3.87 0.99
CA THR A 367 3.74 -4.59 1.99
C THR A 367 4.77 -3.71 2.69
N ASP A 368 5.40 -2.78 1.98
CA ASP A 368 6.64 -2.11 2.41
C ASP A 368 7.74 -3.12 2.79
N SER A 369 7.78 -4.26 2.09
CA SER A 369 8.77 -5.28 2.41
C SER A 369 10.16 -4.79 2.03
N HIS A 370 11.09 -4.82 2.99
CA HIS A 370 12.50 -4.54 2.74
C HIS A 370 13.31 -5.79 2.42
N THR A 371 12.67 -6.92 2.18
CA THR A 371 13.31 -8.20 1.81
C THR A 371 13.41 -8.42 0.30
N SER A 372 12.82 -7.52 -0.51
CA SER A 372 12.55 -7.72 -1.94
C SER A 372 11.52 -8.80 -2.27
N LEU A 373 10.80 -9.28 -1.26
CA LEU A 373 9.77 -10.31 -1.40
C LEU A 373 8.42 -9.69 -1.00
N ALA A 374 7.53 -9.52 -1.98
CA ALA A 374 6.18 -8.99 -1.77
C ALA A 374 5.28 -10.05 -1.12
N THR A 375 5.46 -10.28 0.19
CA THR A 375 4.80 -11.35 0.93
C THR A 375 3.84 -10.80 1.96
N ALA A 376 2.55 -10.77 1.64
CA ALA A 376 1.49 -10.45 2.59
C ALA A 376 0.76 -11.70 3.14
N ASP A 377 0.97 -12.87 2.56
CA ASP A 377 0.27 -14.09 2.99
C ASP A 377 0.84 -14.62 4.32
N GLU A 378 -0.01 -14.93 5.30
CA GLU A 378 0.38 -15.34 6.65
C GLU A 378 1.28 -16.60 6.67
N ASP A 379 1.05 -17.55 5.76
CA ASP A 379 1.83 -18.79 5.64
C ASP A 379 3.15 -18.63 4.85
N ASN A 380 3.36 -17.46 4.25
CA ASN A 380 4.50 -17.14 3.39
C ASN A 380 5.14 -15.78 3.76
N PHE A 381 4.98 -15.31 4.99
CA PHE A 381 5.45 -13.99 5.40
C PHE A 381 6.96 -13.95 5.65
N PHE A 382 7.70 -13.20 4.82
CA PHE A 382 9.16 -13.03 4.96
C PHE A 382 9.59 -11.89 5.89
N GLY A 383 8.65 -11.16 6.49
CA GLY A 383 8.96 -10.12 7.47
C GLY A 383 9.32 -8.77 6.86
N LYS A 384 9.44 -7.75 7.73
CA LYS A 384 9.74 -6.37 7.34
C LYS A 384 11.10 -6.20 6.66
N HIS A 385 12.15 -6.85 7.17
CA HIS A 385 13.52 -6.74 6.65
C HIS A 385 14.28 -8.06 6.81
N THR A 386 15.49 -8.20 6.25
CA THR A 386 16.28 -9.45 6.29
C THR A 386 16.44 -10.06 7.69
N GLY A 387 16.69 -9.25 8.72
CA GLY A 387 16.74 -9.72 10.13
C GLY A 387 15.42 -10.25 10.71
N ASN A 388 14.32 -10.18 9.94
CA ASN A 388 13.00 -10.69 10.27
C ASN A 388 12.56 -11.78 9.28
N GLU A 389 13.45 -12.31 8.43
CA GLU A 389 13.14 -13.48 7.62
C GLU A 389 12.88 -14.72 8.52
N PRO A 390 12.06 -15.70 8.09
CA PRO A 390 11.57 -16.79 8.92
C PRO A 390 12.66 -17.52 9.73
N ASN A 391 12.51 -17.55 11.06
CA ASN A 391 13.38 -18.27 11.98
C ASN A 391 12.68 -18.52 13.34
N GLY A 392 13.29 -19.31 14.22
CA GLY A 392 12.72 -19.71 15.52
C GLY A 392 12.72 -18.64 16.61
N GLU A 393 13.17 -17.42 16.33
CA GLU A 393 13.30 -16.35 17.33
C GLU A 393 12.50 -15.09 16.95
N ARG A 394 12.26 -14.84 15.65
CA ARG A 394 11.80 -13.53 15.16
C ARG A 394 10.50 -13.06 15.77
N ALA A 395 9.55 -13.95 16.08
CA ALA A 395 8.25 -13.57 16.64
C ALA A 395 8.39 -12.92 18.02
N ASN A 396 9.17 -13.53 18.93
CA ASN A 396 9.36 -13.05 20.30
C ASN A 396 10.50 -12.03 20.43
N ALA A 397 11.30 -11.84 19.37
CA ALA A 397 12.42 -10.92 19.39
C ALA A 397 11.95 -9.45 19.44
N PRO A 398 12.60 -8.60 20.26
CA PRO A 398 12.36 -7.17 20.21
C PRO A 398 12.78 -6.62 18.84
N GLN A 399 12.00 -5.68 18.33
CA GLN A 399 12.24 -5.05 17.02
C GLN A 399 12.78 -3.64 17.19
N ASN A 400 13.66 -3.23 16.28
CA ASN A 400 14.32 -1.95 16.34
C ASN A 400 14.19 -1.21 15.00
N LEU A 401 13.27 -0.25 14.94
CA LEU A 401 13.15 0.74 13.86
C LEU A 401 13.58 2.14 14.34
N GLY A 402 14.44 2.23 15.37
CA GLY A 402 14.88 3.50 15.95
C GLY A 402 15.12 3.43 17.46
N THR A 403 14.38 2.59 18.18
CA THR A 403 14.64 2.23 19.59
C THR A 403 14.30 0.76 19.88
N ARG A 404 14.83 0.21 20.98
CA ARG A 404 14.56 -1.17 21.45
C ARG A 404 13.34 -1.30 22.36
N VAL A 405 12.49 -0.27 22.46
CA VAL A 405 11.48 -0.20 23.52
C VAL A 405 10.11 -0.53 22.97
N GLY A 406 9.52 -1.63 23.45
CA GLY A 406 8.09 -1.90 23.36
C GLY A 406 7.58 -2.56 22.07
N ARG A 407 8.39 -2.67 21.00
CA ARG A 407 7.99 -3.41 19.78
C ARG A 407 8.62 -4.80 19.71
N PHE A 408 7.83 -5.80 19.32
CA PHE A 408 8.24 -7.19 19.15
C PHE A 408 7.86 -7.70 17.77
N GLY A 409 8.49 -8.78 17.32
CA GLY A 409 8.28 -9.30 15.97
C GLY A 409 6.82 -9.56 15.67
N TRP A 410 6.11 -10.21 16.60
CA TRP A 410 4.69 -10.54 16.48
C TRP A 410 3.75 -9.34 16.30
N HIS A 411 4.21 -8.10 16.57
CA HIS A 411 3.45 -6.88 16.25
C HIS A 411 3.40 -6.57 14.74
N TYR A 412 4.29 -7.14 13.93
CA TYR A 412 4.21 -7.00 12.48
C TYR A 412 3.01 -7.78 11.94
N LEU A 413 2.26 -7.14 11.05
CA LEU A 413 1.24 -7.79 10.25
C LEU A 413 1.88 -8.41 9.01
N ALA A 414 1.47 -9.62 8.64
CA ALA A 414 1.64 -10.06 7.26
C ALA A 414 0.53 -9.38 6.47
N SER A 415 0.78 -8.17 5.97
CA SER A 415 -0.29 -7.38 5.38
C SER A 415 0.07 -6.60 4.13
N GLY A 416 -0.93 -6.56 3.26
CA GLY A 416 -1.10 -5.56 2.21
C GLY A 416 -0.98 -6.10 0.80
N TYR A 417 -2.10 -6.15 0.09
CA TYR A 417 -2.10 -6.10 -1.38
C TYR A 417 -3.08 -5.03 -1.87
N ALA A 418 -2.74 -4.46 -3.03
CA ALA A 418 -3.58 -3.55 -3.78
C ALA A 418 -4.42 -4.36 -4.76
N ALA A 419 -5.73 -4.14 -4.72
CA ALA A 419 -6.68 -4.72 -5.65
C ALA A 419 -7.21 -3.63 -6.58
N VAL A 420 -7.03 -3.82 -7.89
CA VAL A 420 -7.27 -2.78 -8.89
C VAL A 420 -8.28 -3.25 -9.94
N TRP A 421 -9.44 -2.60 -10.02
CA TRP A 421 -10.42 -2.85 -11.08
C TRP A 421 -10.00 -2.09 -12.34
N ALA A 422 -9.36 -2.81 -13.27
CA ALA A 422 -8.83 -2.26 -14.52
C ALA A 422 -9.53 -2.86 -15.76
N LYS A 423 -9.52 -2.10 -16.87
CA LYS A 423 -10.04 -2.56 -18.17
C LYS A 423 -9.07 -3.48 -18.92
N GLY A 424 -7.82 -3.53 -18.45
CA GLY A 424 -6.75 -4.38 -18.97
C GLY A 424 -5.53 -4.29 -18.05
N ASN A 425 -4.61 -5.24 -18.16
CA ASN A 425 -3.38 -5.23 -17.37
C ASN A 425 -2.28 -4.42 -18.09
N THR A 426 -2.30 -3.09 -17.89
CA THR A 426 -1.30 -2.16 -18.42
C THR A 426 -0.87 -1.12 -17.39
N ARG A 427 0.29 -0.47 -17.58
CA ARG A 427 0.75 0.62 -16.70
C ARG A 427 -0.27 1.76 -16.69
N ALA A 428 -0.73 2.13 -17.89
CA ALA A 428 -1.79 3.10 -18.09
C ALA A 428 -3.06 2.78 -17.31
N GLU A 429 -3.61 1.58 -17.46
CA GLU A 429 -4.90 1.24 -16.85
C GLU A 429 -4.84 1.05 -15.34
N ILE A 430 -3.74 0.51 -14.81
CA ILE A 430 -3.55 0.38 -13.36
C ILE A 430 -3.45 1.76 -12.72
N PHE A 431 -2.65 2.65 -13.31
CA PHE A 431 -2.54 4.04 -12.85
C PHE A 431 -3.88 4.77 -12.95
N ASP A 432 -4.56 4.68 -14.09
CA ASP A 432 -5.83 5.36 -14.32
C ASP A 432 -6.94 4.80 -13.41
N ALA A 433 -6.85 3.54 -12.97
CA ALA A 433 -7.73 2.93 -11.98
C ALA A 433 -7.52 3.51 -10.58
N MET A 434 -6.26 3.70 -10.17
CA MET A 434 -5.93 4.39 -8.92
C MET A 434 -6.38 5.85 -8.96
N MET A 435 -6.19 6.57 -10.08
CA MET A 435 -6.65 7.96 -10.22
C MET A 435 -8.17 8.10 -10.10
N ARG A 436 -8.96 7.15 -10.65
CA ARG A 436 -10.42 7.11 -10.47
C ARG A 436 -10.88 6.43 -9.18
N ARG A 437 -9.93 5.97 -8.35
CA ARG A 437 -10.15 5.35 -7.03
C ARG A 437 -10.97 4.05 -7.10
N GLU A 438 -10.93 3.35 -8.23
CA GLU A 438 -11.63 2.07 -8.40
C GLU A 438 -10.74 0.91 -7.94
N VAL A 439 -10.36 0.99 -6.67
CA VAL A 439 -9.37 0.13 -6.02
C VAL A 439 -9.82 -0.20 -4.60
N TYR A 440 -9.22 -1.24 -4.01
CA TYR A 440 -9.45 -1.58 -2.62
C TYR A 440 -8.22 -2.23 -1.99
N ALA A 441 -8.17 -2.19 -0.66
CA ALA A 441 -7.13 -2.82 0.14
C ALA A 441 -7.54 -4.23 0.56
N THR A 442 -6.58 -5.14 0.64
CA THR A 442 -6.73 -6.41 1.36
C THR A 442 -5.56 -6.60 2.33
N THR A 443 -5.83 -7.14 3.51
CA THR A 443 -4.79 -7.43 4.50
C THR A 443 -3.97 -8.68 4.17
N GLY A 444 -4.26 -9.38 3.07
CA GLY A 444 -3.46 -10.52 2.60
C GLY A 444 -4.25 -11.38 1.63
N PRO A 445 -5.38 -11.96 2.05
CA PRO A 445 -6.23 -12.75 1.18
C PRO A 445 -6.77 -11.94 0.00
N ARG A 446 -6.75 -12.54 -1.18
CA ARG A 446 -7.20 -11.95 -2.45
C ARG A 446 -8.72 -12.04 -2.62
N MET A 447 -9.45 -11.48 -1.66
CA MET A 447 -10.93 -11.39 -1.67
C MET A 447 -11.43 -10.55 -2.83
N VAL A 448 -12.30 -11.07 -3.69
CA VAL A 448 -12.86 -10.29 -4.80
C VAL A 448 -14.04 -9.46 -4.30
N VAL A 449 -13.91 -8.13 -4.30
CA VAL A 449 -14.92 -7.22 -3.77
C VAL A 449 -15.39 -6.24 -4.85
N ARG A 450 -16.70 -6.17 -5.05
CA ARG A 450 -17.39 -5.17 -5.87
C ARG A 450 -18.32 -4.36 -4.99
N PHE A 451 -18.30 -3.06 -5.18
CA PHE A 451 -19.17 -2.12 -4.47
C PHE A 451 -19.62 -1.04 -5.45
N PHE A 452 -20.92 -0.88 -5.58
CA PHE A 452 -21.55 0.13 -6.42
C PHE A 452 -22.62 0.87 -5.63
N GLY A 453 -22.80 2.15 -5.93
CA GLY A 453 -23.84 3.00 -5.36
C GLY A 453 -24.71 3.60 -6.46
N GLY A 454 -26.02 3.73 -6.20
CA GLY A 454 -27.00 4.27 -7.13
C GLY A 454 -28.37 4.43 -6.48
N TYR A 455 -29.40 4.72 -7.29
CA TYR A 455 -30.76 4.97 -6.79
C TYR A 455 -31.81 4.00 -7.36
N ASP A 456 -31.42 3.14 -8.31
CA ASP A 456 -32.30 2.23 -9.04
C ASP A 456 -31.79 0.77 -8.98
N PHE A 457 -31.26 0.37 -7.82
CA PHE A 457 -30.81 -0.99 -7.53
C PHE A 457 -31.84 -1.80 -6.75
N SER A 458 -31.86 -3.10 -7.02
CA SER A 458 -32.73 -4.08 -6.36
C SER A 458 -32.10 -5.47 -6.38
N ASP A 459 -32.59 -6.39 -5.54
CA ASP A 459 -32.09 -7.78 -5.53
C ASP A 459 -32.20 -8.50 -6.89
N ASN A 460 -33.09 -8.04 -7.78
CA ASN A 460 -33.22 -8.59 -9.13
C ASN A 460 -31.99 -8.28 -10.01
N ASP A 461 -31.19 -7.28 -9.67
CA ASP A 461 -30.02 -6.89 -10.47
C ASP A 461 -28.96 -8.00 -10.53
N PHE A 462 -28.85 -8.86 -9.50
CA PHE A 462 -27.94 -10.01 -9.49
C PHE A 462 -28.29 -11.12 -10.51
N THR A 463 -29.46 -11.06 -11.17
CA THR A 463 -29.93 -12.15 -12.04
C THR A 463 -29.54 -12.04 -13.52
N ALA A 464 -28.90 -10.94 -13.93
CA ALA A 464 -28.42 -10.66 -15.30
C ALA A 464 -26.89 -10.54 -15.35
N ASP A 465 -26.32 -9.96 -16.42
CA ASP A 465 -24.96 -9.40 -16.35
C ASP A 465 -24.99 -8.19 -15.40
N TRP A 466 -24.98 -8.49 -14.11
CA TRP A 466 -25.24 -7.53 -13.04
C TRP A 466 -24.14 -6.47 -12.96
N VAL A 467 -22.93 -6.80 -13.39
CA VAL A 467 -21.78 -5.89 -13.39
C VAL A 467 -21.98 -4.79 -14.45
N GLU A 468 -22.32 -5.15 -15.69
CA GLU A 468 -22.64 -4.16 -16.73
C GLU A 468 -23.79 -3.24 -16.30
N ASN A 469 -24.85 -3.84 -15.73
CA ASN A 469 -25.98 -3.09 -15.21
C ASN A 469 -25.58 -2.14 -14.07
N ALA A 470 -24.69 -2.57 -13.17
CA ALA A 470 -24.22 -1.75 -12.06
C ALA A 470 -23.42 -0.53 -12.55
N TYR A 471 -22.55 -0.69 -13.56
CA TYR A 471 -21.85 0.44 -14.20
C TYR A 471 -22.79 1.38 -14.96
N THR A 472 -23.91 0.88 -15.46
CA THR A 472 -24.88 1.68 -16.21
C THR A 472 -25.79 2.50 -15.28
N LYS A 473 -26.18 1.92 -14.14
CA LYS A 473 -27.18 2.51 -13.22
C LYS A 473 -26.58 3.31 -12.06
N GLY A 474 -25.28 3.18 -11.82
CA GLY A 474 -24.64 3.77 -10.66
C GLY A 474 -23.16 4.06 -10.87
N VAL A 475 -22.46 4.27 -9.76
CA VAL A 475 -21.00 4.49 -9.73
C VAL A 475 -20.32 3.37 -8.95
N PRO A 476 -19.12 2.92 -9.36
CA PRO A 476 -18.34 1.98 -8.59
C PRO A 476 -17.70 2.66 -7.36
N MET A 477 -17.09 1.85 -6.48
CA MET A 477 -16.18 2.31 -5.43
C MET A 477 -15.23 3.40 -5.95
N GLY A 478 -15.01 4.46 -5.16
CA GLY A 478 -14.24 5.64 -5.56
C GLY A 478 -15.05 6.73 -6.28
N GLY A 479 -16.27 6.42 -6.71
CA GLY A 479 -17.18 7.33 -7.38
C GLY A 479 -17.95 8.28 -6.46
N GLU A 480 -18.72 9.17 -7.07
CA GLU A 480 -19.53 10.19 -6.38
C GLU A 480 -20.97 10.17 -6.91
N LEU A 481 -21.94 10.19 -6.00
CA LEU A 481 -23.36 10.27 -6.27
C LEU A 481 -23.87 11.67 -5.91
N SER A 482 -24.55 12.30 -6.87
CA SER A 482 -25.34 13.49 -6.61
C SER A 482 -26.62 13.09 -5.90
N ASP A 483 -26.84 13.68 -4.72
CA ASP A 483 -28.07 13.51 -3.97
C ASP A 483 -29.30 13.92 -4.80
N ASN A 484 -30.31 13.04 -4.82
CA ASN A 484 -31.57 13.23 -5.53
C ASN A 484 -32.79 13.27 -4.61
N GLY A 485 -32.59 13.32 -3.29
CA GLY A 485 -33.67 13.30 -2.30
C GLY A 485 -34.10 11.89 -1.86
N SER A 486 -33.53 10.83 -2.42
CA SER A 486 -33.81 9.44 -2.04
C SER A 486 -32.59 8.79 -1.39
N ALA A 487 -32.83 7.80 -0.52
CA ALA A 487 -31.74 7.05 0.09
C ALA A 487 -30.91 6.32 -0.99
N PRO A 488 -29.57 6.44 -0.97
CA PRO A 488 -28.72 5.68 -1.88
C PRO A 488 -28.83 4.18 -1.58
N GLN A 489 -28.78 3.41 -2.64
CA GLN A 489 -28.75 1.95 -2.62
C GLN A 489 -27.37 1.47 -3.05
N PHE A 490 -26.91 0.40 -2.44
CA PHE A 490 -25.59 -0.13 -2.64
C PHE A 490 -25.62 -1.61 -2.97
N ILE A 491 -25.02 -1.98 -4.10
CA ILE A 491 -24.75 -3.38 -4.43
C ILE A 491 -23.38 -3.73 -3.86
N VAL A 492 -23.34 -4.79 -3.03
CA VAL A 492 -22.09 -5.38 -2.56
C VAL A 492 -22.03 -6.83 -2.99
N SER A 493 -20.89 -7.23 -3.57
CA SER A 493 -20.56 -8.62 -3.85
C SER A 493 -19.16 -8.90 -3.34
N ALA A 494 -19.05 -9.79 -2.36
CA ALA A 494 -17.78 -10.24 -1.79
C ALA A 494 -17.65 -11.75 -2.00
N LEU A 495 -16.57 -12.15 -2.67
CA LEU A 495 -16.17 -13.54 -2.82
C LEU A 495 -14.89 -13.76 -2.00
N LYS A 496 -14.84 -14.86 -1.26
CA LYS A 496 -13.62 -15.24 -0.55
C LYS A 496 -12.43 -15.38 -1.50
N ASP A 497 -11.24 -15.32 -0.94
CA ASP A 497 -10.08 -15.87 -1.62
C ASP A 497 -10.29 -17.39 -1.86
N PRO A 498 -10.18 -17.90 -3.11
CA PRO A 498 -10.30 -19.33 -3.38
C PRO A 498 -9.38 -20.20 -2.51
N ASP A 499 -8.19 -19.71 -2.19
CA ASP A 499 -7.18 -20.39 -1.38
C ASP A 499 -7.27 -20.02 0.12
N GLY A 500 -8.16 -19.08 0.48
CA GLY A 500 -8.33 -18.56 1.83
C GLY A 500 -9.61 -19.00 2.53
N ALA A 501 -9.90 -18.31 3.64
CA ALA A 501 -10.97 -18.67 4.54
C ALA A 501 -12.35 -18.19 4.06
N HIS A 502 -13.41 -18.80 4.58
CA HIS A 502 -14.77 -18.34 4.33
C HIS A 502 -15.01 -16.94 4.92
N LEU A 503 -16.00 -16.23 4.39
CA LEU A 503 -16.39 -14.90 4.85
C LEU A 503 -17.24 -14.97 6.13
N ASP A 504 -16.90 -14.15 7.13
CA ASP A 504 -17.76 -13.89 8.29
C ASP A 504 -18.92 -12.98 7.87
N ARG A 505 -18.58 -11.74 7.50
CA ARG A 505 -19.56 -10.67 7.27
C ARG A 505 -19.06 -9.55 6.37
N VAL A 506 -20.01 -8.79 5.86
CA VAL A 506 -19.81 -7.55 5.13
C VAL A 506 -20.43 -6.42 5.95
N GLN A 507 -19.66 -5.36 6.13
CA GLN A 507 -20.08 -4.12 6.77
C GLN A 507 -20.03 -2.96 5.79
N ILE A 508 -20.99 -2.06 5.88
CA ILE A 508 -20.90 -0.72 5.28
C ILE A 508 -20.59 0.26 6.41
N VAL A 509 -19.50 0.99 6.27
CA VAL A 509 -19.12 2.09 7.16
C VAL A 509 -19.54 3.40 6.52
N LYS A 510 -20.46 4.10 7.18
CA LYS A 510 -20.94 5.44 6.80
C LYS A 510 -20.23 6.49 7.65
N GLY A 511 -19.65 7.50 7.04
CA GLY A 511 -19.22 8.73 7.70
C GLY A 511 -19.94 9.94 7.12
N TRP A 512 -20.30 10.91 7.96
CA TRP A 512 -20.99 12.12 7.52
C TRP A 512 -20.68 13.31 8.40
N ILE A 513 -21.02 14.49 7.87
CA ILE A 513 -21.00 15.75 8.61
C ILE A 513 -22.43 16.25 8.82
N THR A 514 -22.75 16.66 10.03
CA THR A 514 -24.06 17.24 10.36
C THR A 514 -24.10 18.73 10.00
N ALA A 515 -25.30 19.31 9.95
CA ALA A 515 -25.47 20.72 9.58
C ALA A 515 -24.75 21.70 10.53
N ASP A 516 -24.52 21.32 11.79
CA ASP A 516 -23.73 22.07 12.78
C ASP A 516 -22.21 21.80 12.71
N GLY A 517 -21.75 21.01 11.73
CA GLY A 517 -20.34 20.71 11.49
C GLY A 517 -19.78 19.54 12.31
N ALA A 518 -20.61 18.82 13.06
CA ALA A 518 -20.15 17.65 13.82
C ALA A 518 -19.90 16.44 12.91
N LEU A 519 -18.74 15.83 13.06
CA LEU A 519 -18.37 14.61 12.36
C LEU A 519 -18.99 13.38 13.05
N ARG A 520 -19.56 12.48 12.25
CA ARG A 520 -20.25 11.28 12.72
C ARG A 520 -19.87 10.08 11.87
N GLU A 521 -20.00 8.90 12.47
CA GLU A 521 -19.85 7.63 11.78
C GLU A 521 -20.81 6.58 12.31
N LYS A 522 -21.05 5.56 11.49
CA LYS A 522 -21.79 4.37 11.87
C LYS A 522 -21.37 3.17 11.01
N VAL A 523 -21.22 2.03 11.66
CA VAL A 523 -20.98 0.74 11.02
C VAL A 523 -22.30 -0.02 10.95
N PHE A 524 -22.62 -0.57 9.78
CA PHE A 524 -23.78 -1.41 9.55
C PHE A 524 -23.31 -2.80 9.12
N ASP A 525 -23.66 -3.85 9.87
CA ASP A 525 -23.59 -5.23 9.34
C ASP A 525 -24.71 -5.40 8.30
N VAL A 526 -24.37 -5.58 7.03
CA VAL A 526 -25.35 -5.56 5.92
C VAL A 526 -25.67 -6.95 5.37
N VAL A 527 -24.74 -7.89 5.51
CA VAL A 527 -24.93 -9.33 5.23
C VAL A 527 -23.84 -10.13 5.95
N TRP A 528 -24.17 -11.31 6.47
CA TRP A 528 -23.23 -12.17 7.18
C TRP A 528 -23.57 -13.65 6.99
N SER A 529 -22.61 -14.52 7.29
CA SER A 529 -22.81 -15.97 7.26
C SER A 529 -23.81 -16.42 8.33
N ASP A 530 -24.61 -17.43 8.00
CA ASP A 530 -25.58 -18.06 8.92
C ASP A 530 -26.62 -17.09 9.52
N MET A 531 -27.14 -16.12 8.75
CA MET A 531 -28.08 -15.08 9.26
C MET A 531 -29.31 -15.65 9.98
N ASP A 532 -29.78 -16.84 9.60
CA ASP A 532 -30.92 -17.50 10.24
C ASP A 532 -30.66 -17.84 11.71
N SER A 533 -29.42 -18.21 12.04
CA SER A 533 -28.99 -18.65 13.37
C SER A 533 -28.22 -17.57 14.14
N ARG A 534 -27.41 -16.76 13.46
CA ARG A 534 -26.64 -15.63 14.01
C ARG A 534 -27.47 -14.35 14.00
N ARG A 535 -28.55 -14.32 14.78
CA ARG A 535 -29.43 -13.14 14.88
C ARG A 535 -28.77 -12.02 15.70
N PRO A 536 -28.90 -10.74 15.30
CA PRO A 536 -28.33 -9.63 16.05
C PRO A 536 -28.91 -9.53 17.47
N VAL A 537 -28.04 -9.30 18.45
CA VAL A 537 -28.41 -9.07 19.85
C VAL A 537 -27.94 -7.67 20.24
N GLY A 538 -28.86 -6.80 20.67
CA GLY A 538 -28.53 -5.40 20.97
C GLY A 538 -28.00 -4.62 19.76
N GLY A 539 -28.35 -5.03 18.54
CA GLY A 539 -27.89 -4.42 17.29
C GLY A 539 -26.54 -4.91 16.78
N LYS A 540 -25.90 -5.88 17.44
CA LYS A 540 -24.62 -6.47 17.01
C LYS A 540 -24.78 -7.93 16.58
N VAL A 541 -24.12 -8.32 15.50
CA VAL A 541 -24.08 -9.70 15.03
C VAL A 541 -23.13 -10.53 15.91
N PRO A 542 -23.58 -11.66 16.51
CA PRO A 542 -22.71 -12.54 17.28
C PRO A 542 -21.48 -12.99 16.48
N GLY A 543 -20.33 -13.21 17.13
CA GLY A 543 -19.12 -13.68 16.45
C GLY A 543 -19.33 -15.00 15.70
N VAL A 544 -18.60 -15.19 14.59
CA VAL A 544 -18.74 -16.36 13.71
C VAL A 544 -18.21 -17.67 14.33
N GLY A 545 -17.35 -17.55 15.34
CA GLY A 545 -16.63 -18.67 15.94
C GLY A 545 -15.15 -18.65 15.57
N ASP A 546 -14.40 -19.63 16.07
CA ASP A 546 -12.97 -19.81 15.82
C ASP A 546 -12.72 -21.30 15.52
N THR A 547 -12.22 -21.60 14.32
CA THR A 547 -11.86 -22.96 13.88
C THR A 547 -10.35 -23.19 13.83
N VAL A 548 -9.54 -22.25 14.33
CA VAL A 548 -8.08 -22.32 14.28
C VAL A 548 -7.57 -23.40 15.24
N ASP A 549 -6.90 -24.40 14.67
CA ASP A 549 -6.01 -25.30 15.39
C ASP A 549 -4.64 -24.63 15.56
N ARG A 550 -4.43 -24.05 16.74
CA ARG A 550 -3.17 -23.36 17.11
C ARG A 550 -1.96 -24.29 17.19
N ALA A 551 -2.16 -25.59 17.42
CA ALA A 551 -1.05 -26.55 17.49
C ALA A 551 -0.55 -26.97 16.10
N ALA A 552 -1.43 -26.94 15.10
CA ALA A 552 -1.10 -27.27 13.72
C ALA A 552 -0.91 -26.05 12.81
N ALA A 553 -1.26 -24.84 13.28
CA ALA A 553 -1.39 -23.63 12.45
C ALA A 553 -2.31 -23.86 11.24
N THR A 554 -3.46 -24.50 11.49
CA THR A 554 -4.48 -24.79 10.46
C THR A 554 -5.85 -24.32 10.90
N TYR A 555 -6.83 -24.33 10.00
CA TYR A 555 -8.22 -24.02 10.29
C TYR A 555 -9.15 -24.80 9.37
N THR A 556 -10.44 -24.84 9.69
CA THR A 556 -11.49 -25.45 8.84
C THR A 556 -12.48 -24.41 8.36
N ASN A 557 -12.94 -24.56 7.12
CA ASN A 557 -13.99 -23.74 6.50
C ASN A 557 -15.42 -24.29 6.79
N ASP A 558 -15.62 -24.87 7.97
CA ASP A 558 -16.91 -25.42 8.42
C ASP A 558 -17.90 -24.33 8.91
N ILE A 559 -17.40 -23.10 9.09
CA ILE A 559 -18.17 -21.88 9.39
C ILE A 559 -17.94 -20.83 8.30
N GLY A 560 -18.73 -19.77 8.29
CA GLY A 560 -18.62 -18.71 7.29
C GLY A 560 -19.28 -19.08 5.95
N ALA A 561 -19.26 -18.16 4.99
CA ALA A 561 -19.79 -18.37 3.65
C ALA A 561 -18.74 -18.11 2.56
N PRO A 562 -18.75 -18.85 1.44
CA PRO A 562 -17.82 -18.60 0.34
C PRO A 562 -18.11 -17.28 -0.40
N GLU A 563 -19.35 -16.82 -0.38
CA GLU A 563 -19.82 -15.61 -1.03
C GLU A 563 -20.86 -14.90 -0.16
N LEU A 564 -20.81 -13.57 -0.13
CA LEU A 564 -21.80 -12.72 0.50
C LEU A 564 -22.21 -11.61 -0.48
N GLN A 565 -23.51 -11.52 -0.77
CA GLN A 565 -24.11 -10.54 -1.68
C GLN A 565 -25.30 -9.86 -1.02
N THR A 566 -25.47 -8.57 -1.28
CA THR A 566 -26.64 -7.80 -0.82
C THR A 566 -26.87 -6.55 -1.66
N VAL A 567 -28.13 -6.13 -1.76
CA VAL A 567 -28.49 -4.75 -2.08
C VAL A 567 -28.97 -4.08 -0.81
N TRP A 568 -28.24 -3.08 -0.35
CA TRP A 568 -28.52 -2.39 0.91
C TRP A 568 -28.85 -0.91 0.66
N ALA A 569 -29.95 -0.43 1.23
CA ALA A 569 -30.31 0.99 1.20
C ALA A 569 -30.02 1.62 2.56
N ASP A 570 -29.47 2.83 2.58
CA ASP A 570 -29.15 3.53 3.84
C ASP A 570 -30.43 3.84 4.65
N PRO A 571 -30.66 3.18 5.81
CA PRO A 571 -31.85 3.40 6.62
C PRO A 571 -31.79 4.72 7.41
N GLU A 572 -30.61 5.35 7.49
CA GLU A 572 -30.37 6.60 8.22
C GLU A 572 -29.93 7.73 7.27
N TYR A 573 -30.39 7.64 6.03
CA TYR A 573 -30.20 8.68 5.03
C TYR A 573 -30.88 9.98 5.45
N SER A 574 -30.21 11.09 5.16
CA SER A 574 -30.73 12.43 5.31
C SER A 574 -30.47 13.22 4.03
N GLU A 575 -31.51 13.83 3.48
CA GLU A 575 -31.40 14.68 2.29
C GLU A 575 -30.43 15.86 2.52
N GLY A 576 -29.63 16.16 1.51
CA GLY A 576 -28.60 17.20 1.49
C GLY A 576 -27.35 16.90 2.32
N GLN A 577 -27.23 15.70 2.90
CA GLN A 577 -26.10 15.36 3.76
C GLN A 577 -24.88 14.94 2.94
N ASN A 578 -23.75 15.60 3.19
CA ASN A 578 -22.45 15.13 2.74
C ASN A 578 -22.03 13.89 3.54
N ALA A 579 -21.87 12.77 2.85
CA ALA A 579 -21.51 11.49 3.44
C ALA A 579 -20.58 10.69 2.52
N PHE A 580 -19.90 9.71 3.10
CA PHE A 580 -19.21 8.66 2.36
C PHE A 580 -19.59 7.29 2.92
N TYR A 581 -19.43 6.27 2.07
CA TYR A 581 -19.70 4.87 2.38
C TYR A 581 -18.54 4.04 1.85
N TYR A 582 -17.96 3.16 2.66
CA TYR A 582 -17.07 2.11 2.16
C TYR A 582 -17.44 0.76 2.78
N VAL A 583 -17.02 -0.31 2.11
CA VAL A 583 -17.26 -1.67 2.55
C VAL A 583 -16.04 -2.19 3.29
N ARG A 584 -16.28 -2.85 4.43
CA ARG A 584 -15.34 -3.72 5.12
C ARG A 584 -15.83 -5.17 5.02
N VAL A 585 -15.04 -6.04 4.42
CA VAL A 585 -15.30 -7.48 4.39
C VAL A 585 -14.41 -8.15 5.42
N LEU A 586 -14.96 -9.08 6.21
CA LEU A 586 -14.23 -9.87 7.19
C LEU A 586 -14.31 -11.36 6.82
N GLU A 587 -13.19 -12.06 6.83
CA GLU A 587 -13.20 -13.53 6.80
C GLU A 587 -13.37 -14.13 8.21
N ILE A 588 -13.48 -15.46 8.30
CA ILE A 588 -13.43 -16.16 9.60
C ILE A 588 -12.02 -16.13 10.18
N PRO A 589 -11.82 -16.39 11.47
CA PRO A 589 -10.49 -16.35 12.06
C PRO A 589 -9.50 -17.33 11.40
N THR A 590 -8.27 -16.87 11.16
CA THR A 590 -7.17 -17.61 10.52
C THR A 590 -5.88 -17.55 11.35
N PRO A 591 -4.98 -18.55 11.25
CA PRO A 591 -3.69 -18.51 11.91
C PRO A 591 -2.83 -17.34 11.39
N ARG A 592 -2.12 -16.65 12.28
CA ARG A 592 -1.08 -15.69 11.88
C ARG A 592 0.25 -16.36 11.62
N TRP A 593 1.15 -15.67 10.93
CA TRP A 593 2.52 -16.08 10.61
C TRP A 593 3.30 -16.52 11.83
N THR A 594 2.97 -15.98 13.01
CA THR A 594 3.57 -16.35 14.28
C THR A 594 3.28 -17.82 14.65
N LEU A 595 2.08 -18.33 14.37
CA LEU A 595 1.76 -19.75 14.53
C LEU A 595 2.49 -20.60 13.49
N PHE A 596 2.48 -20.18 12.24
CA PHE A 596 3.18 -20.90 11.17
C PHE A 596 4.66 -21.08 11.50
N ASP A 597 5.33 -20.03 11.98
CA ASP A 597 6.71 -20.09 12.42
C ASP A 597 6.91 -20.97 13.66
N ALA A 598 6.05 -20.84 14.67
CA ALA A 598 6.13 -21.64 15.89
C ALA A 598 6.07 -23.14 15.57
N VAL A 599 5.15 -23.54 14.69
CA VAL A 599 5.02 -24.91 14.18
C VAL A 599 6.23 -25.31 13.32
N ARG A 600 6.65 -24.45 12.40
CA ARG A 600 7.75 -24.72 11.45
C ARG A 600 9.10 -24.90 12.14
N PHE A 601 9.38 -24.12 13.17
CA PHE A 601 10.68 -24.08 13.85
C PHE A 601 10.68 -24.72 15.24
N GLY A 602 9.51 -25.10 15.77
CA GLY A 602 9.40 -25.84 17.03
C GLY A 602 9.74 -25.02 18.27
N PHE A 603 9.25 -23.77 18.35
CA PHE A 603 9.42 -22.89 19.52
C PHE A 603 8.08 -22.46 20.12
N GLU A 604 8.12 -21.96 21.35
CA GLU A 604 6.94 -21.44 22.05
C GLU A 604 6.80 -19.92 21.85
N LEU A 605 5.60 -19.48 21.46
CA LEU A 605 5.23 -18.06 21.48
C LEU A 605 5.16 -17.55 22.92
N SER A 606 5.49 -16.26 23.12
CA SER A 606 5.19 -15.59 24.38
C SER A 606 3.68 -15.62 24.66
N ALA A 607 3.27 -15.41 25.91
CA ALA A 607 1.84 -15.40 26.26
C ALA A 607 1.06 -14.33 25.46
N GLU A 608 1.68 -13.17 25.22
CA GLU A 608 1.11 -12.07 24.44
C GLU A 608 1.04 -12.44 22.95
N ALA A 609 2.12 -12.96 22.38
CA ALA A 609 2.15 -13.40 20.99
C ALA A 609 1.18 -14.55 20.71
N LEU A 610 0.96 -15.45 21.67
CA LEU A 610 -0.02 -16.53 21.57
C LEU A 610 -1.46 -16.00 21.65
N ALA A 611 -1.73 -14.98 22.48
CA ALA A 611 -3.04 -14.35 22.55
C ALA A 611 -3.41 -13.64 21.25
N ASP A 612 -2.42 -13.06 20.57
CA ASP A 612 -2.55 -12.36 19.30
C ASP A 612 -2.27 -13.26 18.08
N SER A 613 -2.26 -14.58 18.25
CA SER A 613 -1.79 -15.54 17.23
C SER A 613 -2.81 -15.86 16.12
N VAL A 614 -3.96 -15.21 16.15
CA VAL A 614 -5.08 -15.42 15.22
C VAL A 614 -5.51 -14.07 14.66
N SER A 615 -5.68 -14.01 13.34
CA SER A 615 -6.15 -12.84 12.63
C SER A 615 -7.59 -13.05 12.16
N GLN A 616 -8.27 -11.94 11.88
CA GLN A 616 -9.48 -11.94 11.08
C GLN A 616 -9.23 -10.98 9.92
N GLU A 617 -8.72 -11.56 8.84
CA GLU A 617 -8.31 -10.83 7.64
C GLU A 617 -9.51 -10.12 7.01
N ARG A 618 -9.20 -9.08 6.23
CA ARG A 618 -10.21 -8.13 5.78
C ARG A 618 -9.86 -7.41 4.50
N ALA A 619 -10.89 -6.84 3.89
CA ALA A 619 -10.76 -5.95 2.74
C ALA A 619 -11.48 -4.62 3.01
N TYR A 620 -10.94 -3.52 2.49
CA TYR A 620 -11.50 -2.18 2.60
C TYR A 620 -11.65 -1.55 1.21
N THR A 621 -12.88 -1.27 0.79
CA THR A 621 -13.10 -0.63 -0.52
C THR A 621 -12.77 0.85 -0.48
N SER A 622 -12.46 1.43 -1.64
CA SER A 622 -12.52 2.89 -1.78
C SER A 622 -13.93 3.41 -1.48
N PRO A 623 -14.08 4.59 -0.85
CA PRO A 623 -15.39 5.12 -0.52
C PRO A 623 -16.18 5.58 -1.76
N ILE A 624 -17.51 5.42 -1.71
CA ILE A 624 -18.46 6.14 -2.56
C ILE A 624 -18.94 7.36 -1.78
N TRP A 625 -18.89 8.53 -2.41
CA TRP A 625 -19.31 9.80 -1.82
C TRP A 625 -20.74 10.13 -2.23
N VAL A 626 -21.51 10.71 -1.32
CA VAL A 626 -22.85 11.23 -1.57
C VAL A 626 -22.89 12.67 -1.07
N GLY A 627 -23.37 13.58 -1.89
CA GLY A 627 -23.47 14.99 -1.54
C GLY A 627 -24.36 15.75 -2.51
N PRO A 628 -24.63 17.04 -2.27
CA PRO A 628 -25.40 17.86 -3.18
C PRO A 628 -24.71 17.90 -4.55
N PRO A 629 -25.46 18.13 -5.64
CA PRO A 629 -24.87 18.31 -6.96
C PRO A 629 -23.77 19.36 -6.89
N ALA A 630 -22.62 19.07 -7.52
CA ALA A 630 -21.55 20.06 -7.65
C ALA A 630 -22.15 21.33 -8.27
N THR A 631 -22.18 22.43 -7.51
CA THR A 631 -22.50 23.73 -8.09
C THR A 631 -21.34 24.08 -9.01
N ASP A 632 -21.57 24.19 -10.32
CA ASP A 632 -20.57 24.59 -11.30
C ASP A 632 -19.84 25.85 -10.81
N ALA A 633 -18.65 25.67 -10.22
CA ALA A 633 -17.74 26.74 -9.87
C ALA A 633 -17.01 27.19 -11.14
N THR A 634 -17.76 27.64 -12.13
CA THR A 634 -17.26 28.34 -13.32
C THR A 634 -18.26 29.39 -13.74
N GLN A 635 -18.20 30.57 -13.11
CA GLN A 635 -18.51 31.85 -13.78
C GLN A 635 -18.20 33.07 -12.91
N GLU A 636 -16.99 33.20 -12.37
CA GLU A 636 -16.40 34.55 -12.22
C GLU A 636 -14.94 34.49 -12.68
N SER A 637 -14.69 35.25 -13.75
CA SER A 637 -13.47 35.39 -14.54
C SER A 637 -12.37 36.16 -13.85
#